data_AF-A0A8E2ETS0-F1
#
_entry.id   AF-A0A8E2ETS0-F1
#
_cell.length_a   1.000
_cell.length_b   1.000
_cell.length_c   1.000
_cell.angle_alpha   90.00
_cell.angle_beta   90.00
_cell.angle_gamma   90.00
#
_symmetry.space_group_name_H-M   'P 1'
#
loop_
_entity.id
_entity.type
_entity.pdbx_description
1 polymer ?
#
loop_
_entity_poly.entity_id
_entity_poly.type
_entity_poly.pdbx_seq_one_letter_code
_entity_poly.pdbx_strand_id
1 'polypeptide(L)'
;MGLLHVAWQNGQEVRDGWTYKMGRGDKESWWFGLELSGVPFAFADHYAAVLGGRVEISSGANERRNDTESASTMMPKEKVCGFGVAHAGEDGKLLWYSGGLLKSKAADEKEFMVPEWWMVDAEWIKGSTKEDMSCMNGGQVRPVDTDALRVMMETVEEAKLVDKKFARLIAELQS
;
A
#
# COMPACT_ATOMS: atom_id res chain seq x y z
N MET A 1 -13.33 22.59 10.13
CA MET A 1 -12.80 22.59 11.51
C MET A 1 -11.97 21.34 11.81
N GLY A 2 -12.45 20.13 11.52
CA GLY A 2 -11.71 18.88 11.79
C GLY A 2 -10.27 18.83 11.28
N LEU A 3 -10.02 19.03 9.99
CA LEU A 3 -8.64 19.02 9.44
C LEU A 3 -7.72 20.08 10.09
N LEU A 4 -8.25 21.25 10.44
CA LEU A 4 -7.49 22.28 11.16
C LEU A 4 -7.13 21.82 12.57
N HIS A 5 -8.04 21.12 13.24
CA HIS A 5 -7.79 20.52 14.54
C HIS A 5 -6.75 19.39 14.45
N VAL A 6 -6.79 18.55 13.41
CA VAL A 6 -5.76 17.54 13.13
C VAL A 6 -4.40 18.22 12.94
N ALA A 7 -4.34 19.28 12.13
CA ALA A 7 -3.11 20.03 11.89
C ALA A 7 -2.55 20.65 13.19
N TRP A 8 -3.42 21.24 14.03
CA TRP A 8 -3.04 21.76 15.33
C TRP A 8 -2.47 20.69 16.26
N GLN A 9 -3.09 19.51 16.34
CA GLN A 9 -2.58 18.37 17.12
C GLN A 9 -1.21 17.86 16.65
N ASN A 10 -0.86 18.09 15.38
CA ASN A 10 0.43 17.75 14.79
C ASN A 10 1.47 18.88 14.86
N GLY A 11 1.09 20.06 15.36
CA GLY A 11 2.03 21.12 15.71
C GLY A 11 2.97 20.66 16.82
N GLN A 12 4.27 20.96 16.69
CA GLN A 12 5.33 20.37 17.53
C GLN A 12 5.03 20.42 19.03
N GLU A 13 4.62 21.59 19.54
CA GLU A 13 4.32 21.78 20.97
C GLU A 13 3.19 20.86 21.46
N VAL A 14 2.09 20.79 20.70
CA VAL A 14 0.92 19.97 21.06
C VAL A 14 1.23 18.49 20.87
N ARG A 15 1.91 18.16 19.77
CA ARG A 15 2.28 16.78 19.41
C ARG A 15 3.16 16.15 20.48
N ASP A 16 4.25 16.82 20.83
CA ASP A 16 5.25 16.30 21.77
C ASP A 16 4.79 16.46 23.22
N GLY A 17 4.00 17.51 23.50
CA GLY A 17 3.43 17.78 24.81
C GLY A 17 2.32 16.82 25.22
N TRP A 18 1.46 16.43 24.27
CA TRP A 18 0.18 15.76 24.53
C TRP A 18 -0.12 14.60 23.57
N THR A 19 -0.23 14.85 22.27
CA THR A 19 -0.74 13.87 21.29
C THR A 19 0.01 12.54 21.36
N TYR A 20 1.34 12.58 21.40
CA TYR A 20 2.18 11.38 21.41
C TYR A 20 2.32 10.73 22.80
N LYS A 21 1.87 11.43 23.86
CA LYS A 21 1.85 10.86 25.22
C LYS A 21 0.55 10.11 25.50
N MET A 22 -0.55 10.55 24.90
CA MET A 22 -1.88 9.95 25.11
C MET A 22 -2.14 8.74 24.20
N GLY A 23 -1.38 8.58 23.12
CA GLY A 23 -1.60 7.51 22.16
C GLY A 23 -0.43 7.27 21.23
N ARG A 24 -0.66 6.57 20.12
CA ARG A 24 0.40 6.23 19.14
C ARG A 24 0.68 7.34 18.12
N GLY A 25 0.08 8.52 18.29
CA GLY A 25 0.52 9.75 17.64
C GLY A 25 -0.25 10.15 16.39
N ASP A 26 0.48 10.43 15.31
CA ASP A 26 0.03 11.10 14.07
C ASP A 26 -1.24 10.51 13.48
N LYS A 27 -1.37 9.18 13.47
CA LYS A 27 -2.55 8.49 12.97
C LYS A 27 -3.77 8.86 13.80
N GLU A 28 -3.77 8.57 15.10
CA GLU A 28 -4.95 8.77 15.97
C GLU A 28 -5.46 10.23 15.99
N SER A 29 -4.56 11.20 15.77
CA SER A 29 -4.92 12.62 15.66
C SER A 29 -5.97 12.92 14.58
N TRP A 30 -6.05 12.12 13.51
CA TRP A 30 -7.09 12.22 12.49
C TRP A 30 -8.48 11.96 13.08
N TRP A 31 -8.67 10.84 13.77
CA TRP A 31 -9.94 10.45 14.38
C TRP A 31 -10.33 11.42 15.49
N PHE A 32 -9.38 11.78 16.35
CA PHE A 32 -9.62 12.77 17.41
C PHE A 32 -9.98 14.14 16.85
N GLY A 33 -9.28 14.63 15.82
CA GLY A 33 -9.57 15.93 15.24
C GLY A 33 -10.97 16.00 14.63
N LEU A 34 -11.43 14.94 13.98
CA LEU A 34 -12.79 14.88 13.42
C LEU A 34 -13.85 14.76 14.53
N GLU A 35 -13.67 13.81 15.45
CA GLU A 35 -14.60 13.57 16.57
C GLU A 35 -14.75 14.81 17.47
N LEU A 36 -13.64 15.37 17.97
CA LEU A 36 -13.64 16.51 18.90
C LEU A 36 -14.16 17.80 18.28
N SER A 37 -14.17 17.91 16.95
CA SER A 37 -14.72 19.06 16.25
C SER A 37 -16.14 18.84 15.73
N GLY A 38 -16.76 17.68 16.03
CA GLY A 38 -18.09 17.33 15.56
C GLY A 38 -18.19 17.19 14.05
N VAL A 39 -17.07 16.92 13.36
CA VAL A 39 -17.06 16.68 11.91
C VAL A 39 -17.29 15.19 11.65
N PRO A 40 -18.33 14.82 10.87
CA PRO A 40 -18.60 13.43 10.55
C PRO A 40 -17.43 12.77 9.82
N PHE A 41 -17.21 11.50 10.11
CA PHE A 41 -16.28 10.64 9.39
C PHE A 41 -16.85 9.23 9.27
N ALA A 42 -16.33 8.46 8.32
CA ALA A 42 -16.71 7.07 8.10
C ALA A 42 -15.49 6.16 8.27
N PHE A 43 -15.75 4.93 8.67
CA PHE A 43 -14.76 3.85 8.58
C PHE A 43 -14.89 3.20 7.21
N ALA A 44 -13.77 2.75 6.64
CA ALA A 44 -13.81 1.96 5.43
C ALA A 44 -14.51 0.63 5.70
N ASP A 45 -15.41 0.23 4.81
CA ASP A 45 -16.17 -1.03 4.92
C ASP A 45 -15.25 -2.26 4.81
N HIS A 46 -14.18 -2.12 4.04
CA HIS A 46 -13.20 -3.17 3.81
C HIS A 46 -11.93 -2.91 4.62
N TYR A 47 -11.42 -3.96 5.24
CA TYR A 47 -10.08 -3.92 5.81
C TYR A 47 -9.03 -3.73 4.70
N ALA A 48 -7.84 -3.31 5.09
CA ALA A 48 -6.69 -3.08 4.22
C ALA A 48 -6.55 -4.14 3.11
N ALA A 49 -6.37 -3.68 1.87
CA ALA A 49 -6.14 -4.45 0.66
C ALA A 49 -4.64 -4.50 0.30
N VAL A 50 -4.23 -5.44 -0.55
CA VAL A 50 -2.88 -5.44 -1.16
C VAL A 50 -2.96 -4.98 -2.61
N LEU A 51 -1.93 -4.26 -3.05
CA LEU A 51 -1.76 -3.78 -4.42
C LEU A 51 -0.34 -4.16 -4.89
N GLY A 52 -0.24 -4.73 -6.09
CA GLY A 52 1.04 -5.20 -6.62
C GLY A 52 0.93 -6.06 -7.87
N GLY A 53 1.84 -7.03 -7.99
CA GLY A 53 1.88 -7.98 -9.09
C GLY A 53 1.12 -9.26 -8.80
N ARG A 54 0.54 -9.88 -9.83
CA ARG A 54 -0.03 -11.23 -9.77
C ARG A 54 1.11 -12.24 -9.74
N VAL A 55 1.11 -13.12 -8.75
CA VAL A 55 2.08 -14.21 -8.64
C VAL A 55 1.32 -15.52 -8.69
N GLU A 56 1.63 -16.34 -9.69
CA GLU A 56 1.11 -17.70 -9.77
C GLU A 56 1.73 -18.55 -8.66
N ILE A 57 0.90 -19.27 -7.90
CA ILE A 57 1.41 -20.28 -6.98
C ILE A 57 1.74 -21.52 -7.82
N SER A 58 2.99 -21.63 -8.26
CA SER A 58 3.51 -22.94 -8.64
C SER A 58 3.47 -23.81 -7.39
N SER A 59 2.60 -24.81 -7.37
CA SER A 59 2.60 -25.89 -6.37
C SER A 59 3.99 -26.53 -6.34
N GLY A 60 4.88 -26.03 -5.48
CA GLY A 60 6.31 -26.26 -5.59
C GLY A 60 7.13 -25.78 -4.40
N ALA A 61 6.61 -25.98 -3.19
CA ALA A 61 7.41 -25.95 -1.96
C ALA A 61 6.86 -26.97 -0.96
N ASN A 62 7.26 -28.23 -1.15
CA ASN A 62 7.47 -29.20 -0.08
C ASN A 62 6.29 -29.47 0.89
N GLU A 63 5.10 -29.81 0.39
CA GLU A 63 4.18 -30.65 1.17
C GLU A 63 4.41 -32.11 0.78
N ARG A 64 5.18 -32.84 1.60
CA ARG A 64 5.03 -34.30 1.66
C ARG A 64 3.64 -34.59 2.18
N ARG A 65 2.68 -34.73 1.27
CA ARG A 65 1.35 -35.22 1.61
C ARG A 65 1.17 -36.58 0.96
N ASN A 66 1.30 -37.60 1.80
CA ASN A 66 0.82 -38.93 1.50
C ASN A 66 -0.69 -38.87 1.20
N ASP A 67 -1.05 -39.73 0.26
CA ASP A 67 -2.34 -40.38 0.08
C ASP A 67 -3.49 -39.57 -0.53
N THR A 68 -3.72 -39.92 -1.80
CA THR A 68 -5.01 -40.24 -2.42
C THR A 68 -6.22 -39.45 -1.95
N GLU A 69 -6.59 -38.43 -2.72
CA GLU A 69 -7.97 -38.24 -3.17
C GLU A 69 -8.04 -37.22 -4.33
N SER A 70 -8.55 -37.71 -5.46
CA SER A 70 -9.36 -36.97 -6.44
C SER A 70 -8.78 -35.68 -7.03
N ALA A 71 -8.15 -35.85 -8.19
CA ALA A 71 -7.90 -34.78 -9.15
C ALA A 71 -9.23 -34.17 -9.65
N SER A 72 -9.74 -33.16 -8.94
CA SER A 72 -10.72 -32.22 -9.50
C SER A 72 -10.09 -30.83 -9.54
N THR A 73 -9.72 -30.41 -10.76
CA THR A 73 -9.63 -29.01 -11.22
C THR A 73 -9.26 -27.98 -10.14
N MET A 74 -8.09 -28.10 -9.53
CA MET A 74 -7.60 -27.07 -8.61
C MET A 74 -6.99 -25.97 -9.48
N MET A 75 -7.75 -24.92 -9.76
CA MET A 75 -7.21 -23.71 -10.37
C MET A 75 -6.00 -23.24 -9.54
N PRO A 76 -4.93 -22.71 -10.18
CA PRO A 76 -3.82 -22.14 -9.44
C PRO A 76 -4.40 -21.12 -8.45
N LYS A 77 -4.12 -21.29 -7.17
CA LYS A 77 -4.48 -20.25 -6.20
C LYS A 77 -3.61 -19.04 -6.54
N GLU A 78 -4.21 -17.95 -6.96
CA GLU A 78 -3.48 -16.74 -7.33
C GLU A 78 -3.32 -15.86 -6.11
N LYS A 79 -2.13 -15.28 -5.97
CA LYS A 79 -1.85 -14.28 -4.94
C LYS A 79 -1.44 -12.97 -5.58
N VAL A 80 -1.78 -11.87 -4.91
CA VAL A 80 -1.25 -10.54 -5.24
C VAL A 80 -0.21 -10.17 -4.20
N CYS A 81 0.97 -9.76 -4.63
CA CYS A 81 2.07 -9.39 -3.75
C CYS A 81 2.59 -7.99 -4.07
N GLY A 82 2.86 -7.21 -3.03
CA GLY A 82 3.41 -5.87 -3.17
C GLY A 82 3.87 -5.29 -1.84
N PHE A 83 4.33 -4.05 -1.90
CA PHE A 83 4.80 -3.29 -0.74
C PHE A 83 3.77 -2.29 -0.22
N GLY A 84 2.75 -1.99 -1.03
CA GLY A 84 1.70 -1.04 -0.70
C GLY A 84 0.49 -1.70 -0.06
N VAL A 85 -0.03 -1.06 0.98
CA VAL A 85 -1.39 -1.31 1.47
C VAL A 85 -2.34 -0.40 0.70
N ALA A 86 -3.37 -1.00 0.11
CA ALA A 86 -4.44 -0.33 -0.61
C ALA A 86 -5.70 -0.21 0.24
N HIS A 87 -6.55 0.74 -0.11
CA HIS A 87 -7.85 0.98 0.50
C HIS A 87 -8.90 1.15 -0.61
N ALA A 88 -10.01 0.45 -0.47
CA ALA A 88 -11.16 0.60 -1.34
C ALA A 88 -12.01 1.81 -0.88
N GLY A 89 -12.64 2.49 -1.84
CA GLY A 89 -13.67 3.49 -1.58
C GLY A 89 -15.03 2.85 -1.34
N GLU A 90 -16.03 3.68 -1.07
CA GLU A 90 -17.43 3.25 -0.84
C GLU A 90 -18.03 2.52 -2.06
N ASP A 91 -17.54 2.80 -3.27
CA ASP A 91 -17.96 2.12 -4.49
C ASP A 91 -17.25 0.76 -4.72
N GLY A 92 -16.44 0.32 -3.75
CA GLY A 92 -15.67 -0.92 -3.82
C GLY A 92 -14.50 -0.88 -4.80
N LYS A 93 -14.15 0.30 -5.34
CA LYS A 93 -12.99 0.49 -6.22
C LYS A 93 -11.77 0.92 -5.42
N LEU A 94 -10.59 0.73 -5.99
CA LEU A 94 -9.33 1.23 -5.40
C LEU A 94 -9.40 2.76 -5.27
N LEU A 95 -9.37 3.26 -4.04
CA LEU A 95 -9.41 4.70 -3.73
C LEU A 95 -8.00 5.26 -3.52
N TRP A 96 -7.19 4.56 -2.73
CA TRP A 96 -5.87 5.04 -2.31
C TRP A 96 -4.94 3.86 -1.98
N TYR A 97 -3.63 4.07 -2.12
CA TYR A 97 -2.62 3.12 -1.63
C TYR A 97 -1.41 3.84 -1.02
N SER A 98 -0.78 3.15 -0.07
CA SER A 98 0.42 3.59 0.63
C SER A 98 1.69 3.09 -0.05
N GLY A 99 2.84 3.70 0.29
CA GLY A 99 4.15 3.25 -0.20
C GLY A 99 4.68 4.03 -1.40
N GLY A 100 3.82 4.66 -2.20
CA GLY A 100 4.22 5.39 -3.42
C GLY A 100 4.57 4.45 -4.58
N LEU A 101 5.17 4.99 -5.64
CA LEU A 101 5.48 4.24 -6.88
C LEU A 101 6.82 3.51 -6.84
N LEU A 102 7.63 3.72 -5.81
CA LEU A 102 8.86 2.97 -5.62
C LEU A 102 8.52 1.54 -5.22
N LYS A 103 9.22 0.58 -5.83
CA LYS A 103 9.07 -0.83 -5.55
C LYS A 103 9.36 -1.09 -4.09
N SER A 104 10.54 -0.72 -3.59
CA SER A 104 10.87 -0.86 -2.18
C SER A 104 11.70 0.31 -1.71
N LYS A 105 11.11 1.20 -0.92
CA LYS A 105 11.83 2.32 -0.30
C LYS A 105 12.99 1.90 0.59
N ALA A 106 12.94 0.67 1.14
CA ALA A 106 13.98 0.16 2.03
C ALA A 106 15.13 -0.51 1.27
N ALA A 107 14.86 -1.10 0.10
CA ALA A 107 15.84 -1.86 -0.66
C ALA A 107 16.45 -1.07 -1.83
N ASP A 108 15.63 -0.31 -2.57
CA ASP A 108 16.09 0.49 -3.72
C ASP A 108 15.21 1.74 -3.91
N GLU A 109 15.82 2.91 -3.69
CA GLU A 109 15.17 4.22 -3.84
C GLU A 109 15.00 4.66 -5.31
N LYS A 110 15.37 3.83 -6.29
CA LYS A 110 15.35 4.15 -7.73
C LYS A 110 14.51 3.19 -8.56
N GLU A 111 14.19 2.01 -8.04
CA GLU A 111 13.36 1.04 -8.75
C GLU A 111 11.88 1.37 -8.55
N PHE A 112 11.18 1.65 -9.65
CA PHE A 112 9.73 1.88 -9.65
C PHE A 112 8.98 0.58 -9.91
N MET A 113 7.78 0.46 -9.33
CA MET A 113 6.83 -0.61 -9.60
C MET A 113 5.46 0.02 -9.87
N VAL A 114 4.92 -0.23 -11.06
CA VAL A 114 3.53 0.08 -11.36
C VAL A 114 2.71 -1.17 -11.02
N PRO A 115 1.82 -1.10 -10.02
CA PRO A 115 0.99 -2.24 -9.68
C PRO A 115 -0.18 -2.37 -10.66
N GLU A 116 -0.42 -3.58 -11.11
CA GLU A 116 -1.48 -3.89 -12.09
C GLU A 116 -2.67 -4.59 -11.44
N TRP A 117 -2.46 -5.21 -10.28
CA TRP A 117 -3.42 -6.09 -9.63
C TRP A 117 -3.56 -5.73 -8.15
N TRP A 118 -4.74 -5.94 -7.61
CA TRP A 118 -5.02 -5.77 -6.21
C TRP A 118 -6.00 -6.84 -5.70
N MET A 119 -6.03 -7.02 -4.39
CA MET A 119 -6.91 -7.97 -3.72
C MET A 119 -7.35 -7.38 -2.39
N VAL A 120 -8.60 -7.64 -2.00
CA VAL A 120 -9.24 -7.17 -0.76
C VAL A 120 -10.07 -8.32 -0.18
N ASP A 121 -10.39 -8.24 1.12
CA ASP A 121 -11.16 -9.25 1.86
C ASP A 121 -10.57 -10.67 1.76
N ALA A 122 -9.24 -10.75 1.78
CA ALA A 122 -8.49 -11.98 1.60
C ALA A 122 -7.48 -12.18 2.73
N GLU A 123 -6.84 -13.35 2.76
CA GLU A 123 -5.88 -13.68 3.81
C GLU A 123 -4.54 -12.97 3.57
N TRP A 124 -4.15 -12.12 4.53
CA TRP A 124 -2.85 -11.44 4.52
C TRP A 124 -1.71 -12.41 4.86
N ILE A 125 -0.70 -12.44 4.00
CA ILE A 125 0.58 -13.13 4.20
C ILE A 125 1.66 -12.07 4.29
N LYS A 126 2.18 -11.83 5.49
CA LYS A 126 3.19 -10.81 5.73
C LYS A 126 4.57 -11.27 5.25
N GLY A 127 5.32 -10.38 4.62
CA GLY A 127 6.75 -10.58 4.33
C GLY A 127 7.56 -10.80 5.61
N SER A 128 8.65 -11.57 5.51
CA SER A 128 9.47 -11.91 6.69
C SER A 128 10.27 -10.72 7.20
N THR A 129 10.73 -9.87 6.27
CA THR A 129 11.49 -8.64 6.55
C THR A 129 10.76 -7.39 6.04
N LYS A 130 11.36 -6.20 6.22
CA LYS A 130 10.79 -4.95 5.67
C LYS A 130 11.04 -4.82 4.17
N GLU A 131 12.00 -5.56 3.66
CA GLU A 131 12.42 -5.61 2.26
C GLU A 131 11.61 -6.65 1.47
N ASP A 132 10.89 -7.53 2.17
CA ASP A 132 10.01 -8.53 1.57
C ASP A 132 8.61 -7.96 1.29
N MET A 133 8.05 -8.33 0.13
CA MET A 133 6.64 -8.04 -0.17
C MET A 133 5.71 -8.76 0.78
N SER A 134 4.58 -8.11 1.09
CA SER A 134 3.43 -8.80 1.67
C SER A 134 2.45 -9.19 0.56
N CYS A 135 1.72 -10.27 0.77
CA CYS A 135 0.77 -10.79 -0.21
C CYS A 135 -0.62 -10.95 0.40
N MET A 136 -1.61 -11.09 -0.47
CA MET A 136 -2.89 -11.69 -0.11
C MET A 136 -3.16 -12.93 -0.95
N ASN A 137 -3.82 -13.91 -0.34
CA ASN A 137 -4.21 -15.17 -0.97
C ASN A 137 -5.68 -15.50 -0.71
N GLY A 138 -6.29 -16.27 -1.60
CA GLY A 138 -7.64 -16.81 -1.42
C GLY A 138 -8.77 -15.82 -1.69
N GLY A 139 -8.45 -14.62 -2.19
CA GLY A 139 -9.44 -13.62 -2.61
C GLY A 139 -9.58 -13.48 -4.12
N GLN A 140 -10.49 -12.61 -4.53
CA GLN A 140 -10.63 -12.24 -5.94
C GLN A 140 -9.48 -11.32 -6.37
N VAL A 141 -8.73 -11.74 -7.39
CA VAL A 141 -7.74 -10.89 -8.05
C VAL A 141 -8.47 -9.86 -8.90
N ARG A 142 -8.22 -8.58 -8.63
CA ARG A 142 -8.87 -7.46 -9.32
C ARG A 142 -7.82 -6.68 -10.12
N PRO A 143 -8.08 -6.35 -11.41
CA PRO A 143 -7.23 -5.41 -12.12
C PRO A 143 -7.37 -4.02 -11.51
N VAL A 144 -6.29 -3.25 -11.56
CA VAL A 144 -6.35 -1.81 -11.36
C VAL A 144 -7.08 -1.18 -12.55
N ASP A 145 -7.88 -0.16 -12.27
CA ASP A 145 -8.57 0.60 -13.31
C ASP A 145 -7.59 1.15 -14.36
N THR A 146 -7.99 1.13 -15.63
CA THR A 146 -7.11 1.51 -16.75
C THR A 146 -6.66 2.96 -16.68
N ASP A 147 -7.53 3.87 -16.22
CA ASP A 147 -7.15 5.28 -16.08
C ASP A 147 -6.18 5.47 -14.92
N ALA A 148 -6.43 4.80 -13.79
CA ALA A 148 -5.50 4.82 -12.66
C ALA A 148 -4.14 4.24 -13.05
N LEU A 149 -4.13 3.12 -13.78
CA LEU A 149 -2.90 2.50 -14.28
C LEU A 149 -2.13 3.46 -15.20
N ARG A 150 -2.81 4.11 -16.15
CA ARG A 150 -2.22 5.10 -17.05
C ARG A 150 -1.60 6.27 -16.27
N VAL A 151 -2.33 6.84 -15.31
CA VAL A 151 -1.83 7.96 -14.48
C VAL A 151 -0.59 7.53 -13.69
N MET A 152 -0.56 6.32 -13.12
CA MET A 152 0.62 5.80 -12.42
C MET A 152 1.82 5.64 -13.34
N MET A 153 1.61 5.08 -14.54
CA MET A 153 2.68 4.94 -15.54
C MET A 153 3.25 6.29 -15.96
N GLU A 154 2.39 7.25 -16.30
CA GLU A 154 2.79 8.62 -16.64
C GLU A 154 3.58 9.27 -15.49
N THR A 155 3.10 9.10 -14.25
CA THR A 155 3.78 9.63 -13.05
C THR A 155 5.16 9.01 -12.83
N VAL A 156 5.32 7.70 -13.08
CA VAL A 156 6.64 7.02 -12.99
C VAL A 156 7.61 7.59 -14.02
N GLU A 157 7.16 7.80 -15.26
CA GLU A 157 8.03 8.34 -16.31
C GLU A 157 8.47 9.76 -15.99
N GLU A 158 7.56 10.61 -15.51
CA GLU A 158 7.90 11.96 -15.07
C GLU A 158 8.86 11.96 -13.86
N ALA A 159 8.63 11.07 -12.88
CA ALA A 159 9.51 10.94 -11.72
C ALA A 159 10.95 10.59 -12.14
N LYS A 160 11.13 9.64 -13.07
CA LYS A 160 12.45 9.30 -13.62
C LYS A 160 13.15 10.47 -14.30
N LEU A 161 12.40 11.35 -14.99
CA LEU A 161 12.95 12.55 -15.63
C LEU A 161 13.42 13.57 -14.59
N VAL A 162 12.61 13.78 -13.55
CA VAL A 162 12.97 14.65 -12.42
C VAL A 162 14.21 14.13 -11.71
N ASP A 163 14.28 12.84 -11.41
CA ASP A 163 15.44 12.22 -10.74
C ASP A 163 16.73 12.43 -11.54
N LYS A 164 16.68 12.23 -12.87
CA LYS A 164 17.84 12.49 -13.76
C LYS A 164 18.27 13.95 -13.74
N LYS A 165 17.31 14.89 -13.78
CA LYS A 165 17.59 16.33 -13.75
C LYS A 165 18.21 16.72 -12.41
N PHE A 166 17.69 16.19 -11.31
CA PHE A 166 18.19 16.47 -9.97
C PHE A 166 19.59 15.89 -9.76
N ALA A 167 19.84 14.66 -10.21
CA ALA A 167 21.17 14.04 -10.16
C ALA A 167 22.22 14.87 -10.94
N ARG A 168 21.85 15.39 -12.11
CA ARG A 168 22.72 16.28 -12.89
C ARG A 168 23.02 17.59 -12.15
N LEU A 169 22.00 18.25 -11.60
CA LEU A 169 22.17 19.51 -10.86
C LEU A 169 23.07 19.33 -9.63
N ILE A 170 22.89 18.22 -8.90
CA ILE A 170 23.75 17.90 -7.74
C ILE A 170 25.20 17.73 -8.18
N ALA A 171 25.45 17.02 -9.29
CA ALA A 171 26.82 16.83 -9.80
C ALA A 171 27.48 18.16 -10.22
N GLU A 172 26.73 19.07 -10.86
CA GLU A 172 27.21 20.40 -11.26
C GLU A 172 27.50 21.32 -10.05
N LEU A 173 26.76 21.18 -8.94
CA LEU A 173 27.02 21.93 -7.70
C LEU A 173 28.21 21.40 -6.89
N GLN A 174 28.65 20.17 -7.19
CA GLN A 174 29.76 19.50 -6.49
C GLN A 174 31.09 19.59 -7.27
N SER A 175 31.07 20.09 -8.51
CA SER A 175 32.25 20.37 -9.35
C SER A 175 32.74 21.80 -9.23
#